data_AF-A0A377K9U8-F1
#
_entry.id   AF-A0A377K9U8-F1
#
_cell.length_a   1.000
_cell.length_b   1.000
_cell.length_c   1.000
_cell.angle_alpha   90.00
_cell.angle_beta   90.00
_cell.angle_gamma   90.00
#
_symmetry.space_group_name_H-M   'P 1'
#
loop_
_entity.id
_entity.type
_entity.pdbx_description
1 polymer ?
#
loop_
_entity_poly.entity_id
_entity_poly.type
_entity_poly.pdbx_seq_one_letter_code
_entity_poly.pdbx_strand_id
1 'polypeptide(L)'
;MEDIATAKSNPNRPATEIYRDLRSAAASGWDFSSRWMDNPQQLNTLRTTSIVPVDLNSLMFKMEKILSRASKAAGDNAMANQYETLANARQKGIEKYLWNDQQGWYADYDLKSHKVRNQLTAAALFPLYVNAAAKDRANKMATATKTHLLQPGGLNTTSVKSGQQWDAPNGWAPLQWVATEGLQNYGQKEVAMDISWHFLTNVQHTYDREKKLVEKYDVSTTGTGGGGGEYPLQDGFGWTNGVTLKMLDLICPKEQPCDNVPATRPLSESTTQPLKQKEAEPTP
;
A
#
# COMPACT_ATOMS: atom_id res chain seq x y z
N MET A 1 8.89 -1.68 -28.26
CA MET A 1 8.06 -1.10 -29.34
C MET A 1 6.77 -0.45 -28.80
N GLU A 2 6.44 -0.69 -27.54
CA GLU A 2 5.20 -0.39 -26.84
C GLU A 2 5.03 1.14 -26.63
N ASP A 3 6.09 1.84 -26.21
CA ASP A 3 6.08 3.30 -26.06
C ASP A 3 5.72 4.03 -27.36
N ILE A 4 6.36 3.65 -28.47
CA ILE A 4 6.15 4.27 -29.78
C ILE A 4 4.70 4.04 -30.23
N ALA A 5 4.17 2.83 -30.05
CA ALA A 5 2.78 2.51 -30.36
C ALA A 5 1.80 3.33 -29.49
N THR A 6 2.09 3.45 -28.19
CA THR A 6 1.29 4.26 -27.26
C THR A 6 1.27 5.72 -27.67
N ALA A 7 2.42 6.33 -27.96
CA ALA A 7 2.49 7.71 -28.42
C ALA A 7 1.77 7.91 -29.77
N LYS A 8 1.95 6.99 -30.73
CA LYS A 8 1.28 7.03 -32.04
C LYS A 8 -0.25 6.96 -31.93
N SER A 9 -0.77 6.29 -30.90
CA SER A 9 -2.22 6.13 -30.70
C SER A 9 -2.93 7.39 -30.19
N ASN A 10 -2.20 8.43 -29.78
CA ASN A 10 -2.78 9.71 -29.34
C ASN A 10 -2.08 10.90 -29.99
N PRO A 11 -2.43 11.24 -31.25
CA PRO A 11 -1.81 12.36 -31.96
C PRO A 11 -2.15 13.75 -31.37
N ASN A 12 -3.10 13.83 -30.44
CA ASN A 12 -3.49 15.08 -29.79
C ASN A 12 -2.54 15.49 -28.65
N ARG A 13 -1.54 14.67 -28.32
CA ARG A 13 -0.49 14.99 -27.36
C ARG A 13 0.88 14.89 -28.03
N PRO A 14 1.82 15.80 -27.75
CA PRO A 14 3.19 15.64 -28.20
C PRO A 14 3.76 14.30 -27.74
N ALA A 15 4.32 13.51 -28.66
CA ALA A 15 4.86 12.19 -28.35
C ALA A 15 5.91 12.24 -27.21
N THR A 16 6.69 13.33 -27.15
CA THR A 16 7.67 13.59 -26.08
C THR A 16 7.05 13.71 -24.69
N GLU A 17 5.83 14.23 -24.57
CA GLU A 17 5.11 14.28 -23.29
C GLU A 17 4.64 12.89 -22.88
N ILE A 18 4.09 12.10 -23.82
CA ILE A 18 3.69 10.72 -23.55
C ILE A 18 4.90 9.89 -23.10
N TYR A 19 6.04 9.98 -23.81
CA TYR A 19 7.27 9.30 -23.40
C TYR A 19 7.77 9.73 -22.02
N ARG A 20 7.64 11.02 -21.69
CA ARG A 20 8.00 11.53 -20.37
C ARG A 20 7.12 10.88 -19.29
N ASP A 21 5.81 10.87 -19.49
CA ASP A 21 4.87 10.34 -18.51
C ASP A 21 4.95 8.81 -18.37
N LEU A 22 5.22 8.07 -19.47
CA LEU A 22 5.53 6.63 -19.44
C LEU A 22 6.76 6.35 -18.57
N ARG A 23 7.87 7.05 -18.84
CA ARG A 23 9.11 6.92 -18.06
C ARG A 23 8.93 7.33 -16.61
N SER A 24 8.13 8.35 -16.35
CA SER A 24 7.84 8.79 -14.98
C SER A 24 6.94 7.81 -14.23
N ALA A 25 6.05 7.07 -14.90
CA ALA A 25 5.29 5.98 -14.28
C ALA A 25 6.19 4.77 -13.94
N ALA A 26 7.17 4.46 -14.79
CA ALA A 26 8.21 3.49 -14.44
C ALA A 26 9.05 3.97 -13.24
N ALA A 27 9.42 5.26 -13.20
CA ALA A 27 10.14 5.84 -12.06
C ALA A 27 9.33 5.84 -10.74
N SER A 28 7.99 5.84 -10.82
CA SER A 28 7.15 5.69 -9.62
C SER A 28 7.05 4.23 -9.14
N GLY A 29 7.52 3.28 -9.95
CA GLY A 29 7.34 1.85 -9.73
C GLY A 29 5.91 1.37 -9.94
N TRP A 30 5.05 2.15 -10.62
CA TRP A 30 3.64 1.82 -10.89
C TRP A 30 3.33 1.92 -12.39
N ASP A 31 4.09 1.20 -13.19
CA ASP A 31 4.01 1.07 -14.66
C ASP A 31 3.16 -0.16 -15.06
N PHE A 32 1.91 -0.01 -15.49
CA PHE A 32 1.11 1.20 -15.47
C PHE A 32 -0.13 1.04 -14.59
N SER A 33 -0.83 2.15 -14.37
CA SER A 33 -1.99 2.22 -13.50
C SER A 33 -2.96 3.30 -13.95
N SER A 34 -4.26 3.03 -13.77
CA SER A 34 -5.36 3.98 -13.87
C SER A 34 -5.18 5.18 -12.96
N ARG A 35 -4.35 5.07 -11.92
CA ARG A 35 -3.90 6.17 -11.06
C ARG A 35 -3.38 7.37 -11.86
N TRP A 36 -2.63 7.11 -12.93
CA TRP A 36 -1.96 8.12 -13.75
C TRP A 36 -2.76 8.59 -14.96
N MET A 37 -3.87 7.92 -15.28
CA MET A 37 -4.61 8.09 -16.53
C MET A 37 -5.82 9.00 -16.37
N ASP A 38 -6.13 9.78 -17.40
CA ASP A 38 -7.44 10.45 -17.51
C ASP A 38 -8.54 9.47 -17.93
N ASN A 39 -8.21 8.51 -18.80
CA ASN A 39 -9.07 7.40 -19.17
C ASN A 39 -8.40 6.07 -18.77
N PRO A 40 -8.97 5.31 -17.82
CA PRO A 40 -8.35 4.09 -17.31
C PRO A 40 -8.18 2.99 -18.36
N GLN A 41 -8.88 3.06 -19.49
CA GLN A 41 -8.80 2.07 -20.57
C GLN A 41 -7.81 2.48 -21.67
N GLN A 42 -7.13 3.61 -21.54
CA GLN A 42 -6.28 4.19 -22.59
C GLN A 42 -4.96 4.70 -22.01
N LEU A 43 -3.90 3.89 -22.13
CA LEU A 43 -2.57 4.21 -21.59
C LEU A 43 -2.01 5.53 -22.13
N ASN A 44 -2.31 5.87 -23.38
CA ASN A 44 -1.90 7.12 -24.01
C ASN A 44 -2.46 8.40 -23.34
N THR A 45 -3.35 8.26 -22.35
CA THR A 45 -3.88 9.35 -21.52
C THR A 45 -3.17 9.52 -20.18
N LEU A 46 -2.13 8.71 -19.90
CA LEU A 46 -1.35 8.85 -18.68
C LEU A 46 -0.62 10.20 -18.64
N ARG A 47 -0.60 10.84 -17.48
CA ARG A 47 0.01 12.17 -17.30
C ARG A 47 0.75 12.32 -15.98
N THR A 48 1.55 11.31 -15.67
CA THR A 48 2.25 11.09 -14.40
C THR A 48 2.92 12.36 -13.86
N THR A 49 3.59 13.14 -14.71
CA THR A 49 4.32 14.35 -14.28
C THR A 49 3.42 15.52 -13.88
N SER A 50 2.12 15.46 -14.19
CA SER A 50 1.12 16.42 -13.73
C SER A 50 0.44 16.01 -12.41
N ILE A 51 0.85 14.90 -11.81
CA ILE A 51 0.25 14.32 -10.60
C ILE A 51 1.31 14.32 -9.50
N VAL A 52 0.99 14.90 -8.34
CA VAL A 52 1.85 14.89 -7.15
C VAL A 52 1.51 13.63 -6.33
N PRO A 53 2.41 12.63 -6.26
CA PRO A 53 2.07 11.36 -5.66
C PRO A 53 2.08 11.40 -4.14
N VAL A 54 1.07 10.82 -3.51
CA VAL A 54 0.95 10.76 -2.04
C VAL A 54 1.98 9.83 -1.39
N ASP A 55 2.29 8.72 -2.04
CA ASP A 55 3.33 7.76 -1.63
C ASP A 55 4.72 8.38 -1.71
N LEU A 56 5.10 9.02 -2.82
CA LEU A 56 6.39 9.71 -2.94
C LEU A 56 6.57 10.75 -1.84
N ASN A 57 5.58 11.61 -1.61
CA ASN A 57 5.70 12.66 -0.58
C ASN A 57 5.72 12.10 0.84
N SER A 58 5.06 10.96 1.08
CA SER A 58 5.19 10.22 2.34
C SER A 58 6.60 9.66 2.53
N LEU A 59 7.20 9.08 1.49
CA LEU A 59 8.58 8.61 1.53
C LEU A 59 9.58 9.75 1.72
N MET A 60 9.35 10.91 1.09
CA MET A 60 10.14 12.13 1.32
C MET A 60 10.04 12.61 2.77
N PHE A 61 8.83 12.62 3.35
CA PHE A 61 8.66 12.91 4.79
C PHE A 61 9.47 11.94 5.65
N LYS A 62 9.39 10.64 5.37
CA LYS A 62 10.15 9.63 6.12
C LYS A 62 11.66 9.84 5.99
N MET A 63 12.13 10.18 4.79
CA MET A 63 13.54 10.50 4.53
C MET A 63 13.99 11.72 5.34
N GLU A 64 13.23 12.81 5.33
CA GLU A 64 13.51 14.02 6.12
C GLU A 64 13.55 13.68 7.63
N LYS A 65 12.63 12.85 8.14
CA LYS A 65 12.64 12.37 9.53
C LYS A 65 13.86 11.49 9.87
N ILE A 66 14.30 10.64 8.94
CA ILE A 66 15.49 9.79 9.13
C ILE A 66 16.75 10.64 9.12
N LEU A 67 16.85 11.62 8.21
CA LEU A 67 17.96 12.57 8.16
C LEU A 67 18.06 13.38 9.47
N SER A 68 16.93 13.89 9.97
CA SER A 68 16.87 14.54 11.29
C SER A 68 17.41 13.63 12.42
N ARG A 69 16.97 12.37 12.46
CA ARG A 69 17.45 11.37 13.44
C ARG A 69 18.95 11.10 13.28
N ALA A 70 19.44 10.91 12.06
CA ALA A 70 20.84 10.61 11.78
C ALA A 70 21.77 11.78 12.11
N SER A 71 21.39 13.01 11.75
CA SER A 71 22.12 14.23 12.13
C SER A 71 22.23 14.37 13.65
N LYS A 72 21.14 14.12 14.38
CA LYS A 72 21.17 14.12 15.85
C LYS A 72 22.11 13.06 16.41
N ALA A 73 22.10 11.84 15.85
CA ALA A 73 23.01 10.77 16.26
C ALA A 73 24.49 11.09 15.97
N ALA A 74 24.77 11.87 14.92
CA ALA A 74 26.10 12.36 14.58
C ALA A 74 26.54 13.60 15.41
N GLY A 75 25.67 14.15 16.27
CA GLY A 75 25.96 15.34 17.07
C GLY A 75 25.69 16.68 16.35
N ASP A 76 25.17 16.65 15.12
CA ASP A 76 24.82 17.85 14.35
C ASP A 76 23.38 18.29 14.63
N ASN A 77 23.21 19.06 15.71
CA ASN A 77 21.91 19.57 16.13
C ASN A 77 21.32 20.61 15.16
N ALA A 78 22.17 21.34 14.42
CA ALA A 78 21.69 22.35 13.47
C ALA A 78 21.02 21.68 12.28
N MET A 79 21.67 20.68 11.68
CA MET A 79 21.09 19.91 10.57
C MET A 79 19.88 19.10 11.03
N ALA A 80 19.91 18.54 12.24
CA ALA A 80 18.75 17.82 12.79
C ALA A 80 17.50 18.74 12.84
N ASN A 81 17.64 19.96 13.37
CA ASN A 81 16.55 20.93 13.43
C ASN A 81 16.09 21.40 12.04
N GLN A 82 17.02 21.55 11.09
CA GLN A 82 16.69 21.90 9.72
C GLN A 82 15.83 20.80 9.06
N TYR A 83 16.24 19.54 9.16
CA TYR A 83 15.47 18.42 8.59
C TYR A 83 14.13 18.21 9.29
N GLU A 84 14.05 18.46 10.59
CA GLU A 84 12.77 18.44 11.31
C GLU A 84 11.82 19.53 10.80
N THR A 85 12.34 20.73 10.51
CA THR A 85 11.56 21.82 9.91
C THR A 85 11.03 21.45 8.52
N LEU A 86 11.86 20.81 7.69
CA LEU A 86 11.46 20.31 6.37
C LEU A 86 10.38 19.23 6.49
N ALA A 87 10.55 18.26 7.38
CA ALA A 87 9.56 17.21 7.63
C ALA A 87 8.21 17.78 8.10
N ASN A 88 8.24 18.77 8.99
CA ASN A 88 7.01 19.44 9.45
C ASN A 88 6.31 20.20 8.32
N ALA A 89 7.05 20.85 7.43
CA ALA A 89 6.49 21.50 6.24
C ALA A 89 5.89 20.46 5.27
N ARG A 90 6.58 19.33 5.06
CA ARG A 90 6.10 18.22 4.24
C ARG A 90 4.81 17.61 4.79
N GLN A 91 4.75 17.33 6.09
CA GLN A 91 3.55 16.80 6.74
C GLN A 91 2.35 17.74 6.54
N LYS A 92 2.53 19.05 6.76
CA LYS A 92 1.49 20.05 6.48
C LYS A 92 1.05 20.03 5.01
N GLY A 93 2.00 19.84 4.09
CA GLY A 93 1.71 19.69 2.66
C GLY A 93 0.89 18.44 2.35
N ILE A 94 1.26 17.28 2.90
CA ILE A 94 0.51 16.02 2.77
C ILE A 94 -0.93 16.21 3.27
N GLU A 95 -1.09 16.78 4.46
CA GLU A 95 -2.42 16.95 5.06
C GLU A 95 -3.29 17.98 4.32
N LYS A 96 -2.68 18.94 3.61
CA LYS A 96 -3.42 19.98 2.88
C LYS A 96 -3.77 19.57 1.45
N TYR A 97 -2.82 18.96 0.74
CA TYR A 97 -2.93 18.74 -0.71
C TYR A 97 -3.14 17.29 -1.09
N LEU A 98 -2.89 16.34 -0.19
CA LEU A 98 -2.97 14.91 -0.48
C LEU A 98 -4.07 14.21 0.31
N TRP A 99 -4.96 14.96 0.95
CA TRP A 99 -6.15 14.46 1.62
C TRP A 99 -7.41 14.90 0.89
N ASN A 100 -8.22 13.94 0.46
CA ASN A 100 -9.52 14.21 -0.13
C ASN A 100 -10.59 14.17 0.97
N ASP A 101 -10.98 15.35 1.45
CA ASP A 101 -11.95 15.47 2.55
C ASP A 101 -13.36 15.00 2.17
N GLN A 102 -13.74 15.21 0.90
CA GLN A 102 -15.03 14.77 0.37
C GLN A 102 -15.17 13.25 0.40
N GLN A 103 -14.12 12.53 0.03
CA GLN A 103 -14.12 11.07 -0.02
C GLN A 103 -13.67 10.42 1.29
N GLY A 104 -12.91 11.14 2.12
CA GLY A 104 -12.39 10.64 3.38
C GLY A 104 -11.17 9.72 3.24
N TRP A 105 -10.32 9.95 2.24
CA TRP A 105 -9.06 9.22 2.08
C TRP A 105 -7.93 10.09 1.54
N TYR A 106 -6.70 9.64 1.76
CA TYR A 106 -5.54 10.22 1.08
C TYR A 106 -5.56 9.89 -0.41
N ALA A 107 -5.09 10.82 -1.24
CA ALA A 107 -5.01 10.68 -2.69
C ALA A 107 -3.95 11.61 -3.26
N ASP A 108 -3.60 11.40 -4.52
CA ASP A 108 -2.65 12.27 -5.22
C ASP A 108 -3.24 13.66 -5.50
N TYR A 109 -2.40 14.68 -5.66
CA TYR A 109 -2.83 16.01 -6.08
C TYR A 109 -2.66 16.20 -7.57
N ASP A 110 -3.61 16.86 -8.20
CA ASP A 110 -3.63 17.12 -9.63
C ASP A 110 -3.17 18.54 -9.94
N LEU A 111 -1.99 18.70 -10.56
CA LEU A 111 -1.44 20.02 -10.90
C LEU A 111 -2.20 20.71 -12.03
N LYS A 112 -2.95 19.97 -12.85
CA LYS A 112 -3.71 20.53 -13.97
C LYS A 112 -5.02 21.14 -13.47
N SER A 113 -5.75 20.40 -12.63
CA SER A 113 -7.03 20.85 -12.07
C SER A 113 -6.90 21.59 -10.74
N HIS A 114 -5.70 21.60 -10.14
CA HIS A 114 -5.41 22.18 -8.83
C HIS A 114 -6.29 21.61 -7.70
N LYS A 115 -6.57 20.31 -7.76
CA LYS A 115 -7.45 19.60 -6.81
C LYS A 115 -6.83 18.29 -6.37
N VAL A 116 -7.20 17.84 -5.17
CA VAL A 116 -6.94 16.46 -4.76
C VAL A 116 -7.74 15.54 -5.69
N ARG A 117 -7.10 14.48 -6.20
CA ARG A 117 -7.76 13.49 -7.05
C ARG A 117 -8.75 12.67 -6.22
N ASN A 118 -9.76 12.13 -6.89
CA ASN A 118 -10.81 11.36 -6.22
C ASN A 118 -10.47 9.88 -6.05
N GLN A 119 -9.61 9.32 -6.90
CA GLN A 119 -9.37 7.88 -6.93
C GLN A 119 -8.67 7.38 -5.65
N LEU A 120 -9.25 6.37 -5.01
CA LEU A 120 -8.60 5.60 -3.95
C LEU A 120 -7.67 4.54 -4.57
N THR A 121 -6.43 4.52 -4.10
CA THR A 121 -5.44 3.48 -4.42
C THR A 121 -4.72 3.06 -3.14
N ALA A 122 -4.02 1.94 -3.15
CA ALA A 122 -3.22 1.49 -2.02
C ALA A 122 -2.13 2.48 -1.59
N ALA A 123 -1.74 3.42 -2.48
CA ALA A 123 -0.81 4.51 -2.13
C ALA A 123 -1.34 5.39 -0.99
N ALA A 124 -2.66 5.44 -0.78
CA ALA A 124 -3.31 6.18 0.28
C ALA A 124 -2.92 5.71 1.71
N LEU A 125 -2.27 4.55 1.85
CA LEU A 125 -1.79 4.05 3.14
C LEU A 125 -0.35 4.44 3.47
N PHE A 126 0.40 5.01 2.53
CA PHE A 126 1.76 5.48 2.78
C PHE A 126 1.84 6.57 3.88
N PRO A 127 0.90 7.54 3.99
CA PRO A 127 0.91 8.51 5.08
C PRO A 127 0.83 7.86 6.47
N LEU A 128 0.13 6.71 6.59
CA LEU A 128 0.07 5.94 7.84
C LEU A 128 1.39 5.18 8.06
N TYR A 129 1.92 4.54 7.01
CA TYR A 129 3.19 3.82 7.07
C TYR A 129 4.35 4.66 7.59
N VAL A 130 4.38 5.95 7.22
CA VAL A 130 5.46 6.86 7.62
C VAL A 130 5.16 7.68 8.88
N ASN A 131 4.01 7.47 9.54
CA ASN A 131 3.52 8.24 10.67
C ASN A 131 3.27 9.74 10.38
N ALA A 132 2.93 10.09 9.14
CA ALA A 132 2.58 11.46 8.76
C ALA A 132 1.11 11.80 9.03
N ALA A 133 0.22 10.80 8.98
CA ALA A 133 -1.21 11.01 9.07
C ALA A 133 -1.69 11.46 10.47
N ALA A 134 -2.69 12.34 10.50
CA ALA A 134 -3.51 12.56 11.68
C ALA A 134 -4.29 11.29 12.07
N LYS A 135 -4.54 11.10 13.37
CA LYS A 135 -5.16 9.88 13.90
C LYS A 135 -6.59 9.66 13.39
N ASP A 136 -7.38 10.73 13.27
CA ASP A 136 -8.74 10.68 12.73
C ASP A 136 -8.75 10.25 11.25
N ARG A 137 -7.77 10.73 10.46
CA ARG A 137 -7.57 10.32 9.07
C ARG A 137 -7.09 8.88 8.96
N ALA A 138 -6.23 8.43 9.88
CA ALA A 138 -5.83 7.02 9.93
C ALA A 138 -7.01 6.08 10.20
N ASN A 139 -7.93 6.47 11.08
CA ASN A 139 -9.17 5.72 11.32
C ASN A 139 -10.05 5.67 10.06
N LYS A 140 -10.19 6.80 9.33
CA LYS A 140 -10.90 6.84 8.04
C LYS A 140 -10.22 5.94 7.00
N MET A 141 -8.89 5.92 6.95
CA MET A 141 -8.14 5.03 6.06
C MET A 141 -8.36 3.55 6.38
N ALA A 142 -8.45 3.16 7.65
CA ALA A 142 -8.79 1.78 8.02
C ALA A 142 -10.20 1.39 7.53
N THR A 143 -11.16 2.32 7.61
CA THR A 143 -12.50 2.13 7.04
C THR A 143 -12.44 2.01 5.51
N ALA A 144 -11.80 2.96 4.82
CA ALA A 144 -11.68 2.95 3.36
C ALA A 144 -10.99 1.67 2.85
N THR A 145 -9.96 1.20 3.58
CA THR A 145 -9.27 -0.06 3.30
C THR A 145 -10.22 -1.24 3.36
N LYS A 146 -10.96 -1.41 4.46
CA LYS A 146 -11.95 -2.50 4.62
C LYS A 146 -13.05 -2.44 3.57
N THR A 147 -13.54 -1.24 3.26
CA THR A 147 -14.71 -1.07 2.38
C THR A 147 -14.36 -1.25 0.91
N HIS A 148 -13.17 -0.84 0.46
CA HIS A 148 -12.88 -0.70 -0.97
C HIS A 148 -11.69 -1.51 -1.48
N LEU A 149 -10.70 -1.80 -0.62
CA LEU A 149 -9.43 -2.37 -1.07
C LEU A 149 -9.14 -3.76 -0.51
N LEU A 150 -9.62 -4.11 0.69
CA LEU A 150 -9.45 -5.45 1.24
C LEU A 150 -10.32 -6.44 0.45
N GLN A 151 -9.69 -7.48 -0.09
CA GLN A 151 -10.30 -8.54 -0.88
C GLN A 151 -9.93 -9.90 -0.29
N PRO A 152 -10.58 -11.02 -0.71
CA PRO A 152 -10.33 -12.34 -0.14
C PRO A 152 -8.87 -12.82 -0.18
N GLY A 153 -8.09 -12.38 -1.17
CA GLY A 153 -6.68 -12.75 -1.34
C GLY A 153 -5.67 -11.66 -1.01
N GLY A 154 -6.08 -10.55 -0.40
CA GLY A 154 -5.18 -9.48 0.03
C GLY A 154 -5.75 -8.07 -0.21
N LEU A 155 -4.89 -7.07 -0.11
CA LEU A 155 -5.21 -5.69 -0.47
C LEU A 155 -5.08 -5.49 -1.98
N ASN A 156 -6.14 -4.97 -2.60
CA ASN A 156 -6.17 -4.60 -4.01
C ASN A 156 -5.37 -3.31 -4.25
N THR A 157 -4.74 -3.19 -5.42
CA THR A 157 -3.92 -2.02 -5.77
C THR A 157 -4.77 -0.77 -5.98
N THR A 158 -5.88 -0.92 -6.71
CA THR A 158 -6.92 0.09 -6.94
C THR A 158 -8.29 -0.61 -6.95
N SER A 159 -9.38 0.12 -7.13
CA SER A 159 -10.71 -0.47 -7.41
C SER A 159 -11.04 -0.55 -8.92
N VAL A 160 -10.10 -0.22 -9.81
CA VAL A 160 -10.33 -0.09 -11.26
C VAL A 160 -9.67 -1.24 -11.99
N LYS A 161 -10.42 -1.94 -12.86
CA LYS A 161 -9.89 -2.98 -13.76
C LYS A 161 -9.54 -2.35 -15.11
N SER A 162 -8.30 -1.93 -15.29
CA SER A 162 -7.81 -1.23 -16.50
C SER A 162 -7.15 -2.15 -17.52
N GLY A 163 -6.80 -3.39 -17.13
CA GLY A 163 -5.89 -4.26 -17.88
C GLY A 163 -4.40 -3.94 -17.65
N GLN A 164 -4.07 -2.88 -16.92
CA GLN A 164 -2.72 -2.59 -16.45
C GLN A 164 -2.40 -3.37 -15.17
N GLN A 165 -1.11 -3.58 -14.89
CA GLN A 165 -0.70 -4.47 -13.79
C GLN A 165 -0.79 -3.83 -12.40
N TRP A 166 -0.70 -2.50 -12.27
CA TRP A 166 -0.86 -1.78 -11.00
C TRP A 166 -2.30 -1.31 -10.80
N ASP A 167 -3.24 -2.24 -10.93
CA ASP A 167 -4.68 -2.02 -10.85
C ASP A 167 -5.40 -3.30 -10.42
N ALA A 168 -6.70 -3.21 -10.16
CA ALA A 168 -7.51 -4.39 -9.88
C ALA A 168 -7.47 -5.39 -11.04
N PRO A 169 -7.43 -6.70 -10.75
CA PRO A 169 -7.56 -7.33 -9.42
C PRO A 169 -6.22 -7.61 -8.72
N ASN A 170 -5.12 -6.99 -9.14
CA ASN A 170 -3.80 -7.34 -8.62
C ASN A 170 -3.53 -6.76 -7.23
N GLY A 171 -2.89 -7.55 -6.37
CA GLY A 171 -2.20 -7.15 -5.15
C GLY A 171 -0.70 -7.43 -5.25
N TRP A 172 0.08 -6.55 -4.64
CA TRP A 172 1.54 -6.54 -4.71
C TRP A 172 2.13 -6.54 -3.31
N ALA A 173 3.00 -7.51 -3.02
CA ALA A 173 3.67 -7.66 -1.74
C ALA A 173 4.09 -6.35 -1.03
N PRO A 174 4.80 -5.39 -1.69
CA PRO A 174 5.17 -4.13 -1.04
C PRO A 174 3.97 -3.32 -0.52
N LEU A 175 2.86 -3.29 -1.24
CA LEU A 175 1.66 -2.55 -0.84
C LEU A 175 0.96 -3.23 0.35
N GLN A 176 1.01 -4.56 0.41
CA GLN A 176 0.49 -5.32 1.55
C GLN A 176 1.26 -4.94 2.83
N TRP A 177 2.59 -4.91 2.75
CA TRP A 177 3.43 -4.58 3.88
C TRP A 177 3.27 -3.14 4.34
N VAL A 178 3.29 -2.18 3.40
CA VAL A 178 3.05 -0.75 3.70
C VAL A 178 1.70 -0.56 4.40
N ALA A 179 0.66 -1.24 3.92
CA ALA A 179 -0.67 -1.18 4.51
C ALA A 179 -0.71 -1.76 5.92
N THR A 180 -0.19 -2.99 6.10
CA THR A 180 -0.14 -3.68 7.39
C THR A 180 0.59 -2.83 8.43
N GLU A 181 1.82 -2.41 8.13
CA GLU A 181 2.63 -1.61 9.06
C GLU A 181 2.01 -0.23 9.32
N GLY A 182 1.47 0.42 8.27
CA GLY A 182 0.77 1.70 8.44
C GLY A 182 -0.45 1.60 9.34
N LEU A 183 -1.25 0.56 9.20
CA LEU A 183 -2.40 0.32 10.08
C LEU A 183 -1.95 -0.03 11.51
N GLN A 184 -0.89 -0.83 11.67
CA GLN A 184 -0.29 -1.14 12.98
C GLN A 184 0.19 0.11 13.71
N ASN A 185 0.86 1.03 13.01
CA ASN A 185 1.35 2.31 13.55
C ASN A 185 0.25 3.16 14.21
N TYR A 186 -1.02 2.92 13.85
CA TYR A 186 -2.19 3.65 14.35
C TYR A 186 -3.16 2.75 15.14
N GLY A 187 -2.73 1.54 15.53
CA GLY A 187 -3.52 0.62 16.36
C GLY A 187 -4.68 -0.08 15.63
N GLN A 188 -4.71 -0.03 14.30
CA GLN A 188 -5.75 -0.66 13.46
C GLN A 188 -5.42 -2.13 13.18
N LYS A 189 -5.22 -2.89 14.27
CA LYS A 189 -4.63 -4.24 14.26
C LYS A 189 -5.45 -5.26 13.47
N GLU A 190 -6.78 -5.25 13.62
CA GLU A 190 -7.65 -6.21 12.95
C GLU A 190 -7.51 -6.13 11.43
N VAL A 191 -7.61 -4.92 10.87
CA VAL A 191 -7.48 -4.70 9.42
C VAL A 191 -6.08 -5.07 8.92
N ALA A 192 -5.04 -4.73 9.69
CA ALA A 192 -3.67 -5.09 9.37
C ALA A 192 -3.48 -6.62 9.34
N MET A 193 -4.08 -7.34 10.29
CA MET A 193 -4.03 -8.79 10.33
C MET A 193 -4.83 -9.41 9.19
N ASP A 194 -6.02 -8.89 8.87
CA ASP A 194 -6.81 -9.42 7.75
C ASP A 194 -6.06 -9.29 6.42
N ILE A 195 -5.41 -8.16 6.14
CA ILE A 195 -4.55 -8.00 4.95
C ILE A 195 -3.45 -9.05 4.93
N SER A 196 -2.77 -9.24 6.08
CA SER A 196 -1.64 -10.17 6.18
C SER A 196 -2.08 -11.61 5.98
N TRP A 197 -3.16 -12.03 6.64
CA TRP A 197 -3.74 -13.37 6.50
C TRP A 197 -4.25 -13.61 5.09
N HIS A 198 -5.02 -12.70 4.50
CA HIS A 198 -5.57 -12.89 3.16
C HIS A 198 -4.46 -13.02 2.12
N PHE A 199 -3.44 -12.14 2.20
CA PHE A 199 -2.32 -12.18 1.27
C PHE A 199 -1.45 -13.43 1.47
N LEU A 200 -1.12 -13.79 2.71
CA LEU A 200 -0.37 -15.01 3.00
C LEU A 200 -1.11 -16.27 2.53
N THR A 201 -2.42 -16.37 2.75
CA THR A 201 -3.22 -17.48 2.23
C THR A 201 -3.16 -17.53 0.70
N ASN A 202 -3.18 -16.38 0.03
CA ASN A 202 -3.04 -16.33 -1.43
C ASN A 202 -1.67 -16.84 -1.90
N VAL A 203 -0.60 -16.38 -1.23
CA VAL A 203 0.77 -16.83 -1.49
C VAL A 203 0.90 -18.34 -1.26
N GLN A 204 0.41 -18.86 -0.13
CA GLN A 204 0.47 -20.27 0.21
C GLN A 204 -0.31 -21.13 -0.77
N HIS A 205 -1.57 -20.78 -1.08
CA HIS A 205 -2.36 -21.53 -2.06
C HIS A 205 -1.71 -21.54 -3.45
N THR A 206 -1.06 -20.44 -3.84
CA THR A 206 -0.36 -20.37 -5.13
C THR A 206 0.88 -21.25 -5.10
N TYR A 207 1.63 -21.22 -4.00
CA TYR A 207 2.79 -22.10 -3.80
C TYR A 207 2.39 -23.58 -3.74
N ASP A 208 1.28 -23.91 -3.09
CA ASP A 208 0.78 -25.29 -2.99
C ASP A 208 0.41 -25.88 -4.35
N ARG A 209 0.00 -25.04 -5.30
CA ARG A 209 -0.33 -25.45 -6.68
C ARG A 209 0.87 -25.39 -7.61
N GLU A 210 1.56 -24.26 -7.63
CA GLU A 210 2.54 -23.90 -8.66
C GLU A 210 4.00 -24.09 -8.19
N LYS A 211 4.22 -24.36 -6.90
CA LYS A 211 5.55 -24.57 -6.27
C LYS A 211 6.50 -23.39 -6.41
N LYS A 212 5.95 -22.18 -6.53
CA LYS A 212 6.69 -20.93 -6.70
C LYS A 212 5.96 -19.75 -6.08
N LEU A 213 6.72 -18.70 -5.79
CA LEU A 213 6.22 -17.36 -5.48
C LEU A 213 6.35 -16.49 -6.73
N VAL A 214 5.43 -15.56 -6.90
CA VAL A 214 5.29 -14.75 -8.12
C VAL A 214 5.31 -13.26 -7.79
N GLU A 215 5.50 -12.45 -8.82
CA GLU A 215 5.62 -10.99 -8.73
C GLU A 215 4.40 -10.30 -8.13
N LYS A 216 3.19 -10.70 -8.53
CA LYS A 216 1.89 -10.16 -8.07
C LYS A 216 0.81 -11.23 -8.06
N TYR A 217 -0.28 -10.99 -7.34
CA TYR A 217 -1.35 -11.97 -7.11
C TYR A 217 -2.72 -11.38 -7.48
N ASP A 218 -3.61 -12.19 -8.05
CA ASP A 218 -5.03 -11.81 -8.13
C ASP A 218 -5.62 -11.92 -6.71
N VAL A 219 -6.07 -10.81 -6.14
CA VAL A 219 -6.59 -10.77 -4.77
C VAL A 219 -8.11 -10.98 -4.69
N SER A 220 -8.81 -11.12 -5.81
CA SER A 220 -10.24 -11.42 -5.79
C SER A 220 -10.53 -12.83 -5.27
N THR A 221 -9.56 -13.73 -5.40
CA THR A 221 -9.55 -15.10 -4.85
C THR A 221 -8.16 -15.41 -4.28
N THR A 222 -7.85 -16.68 -4.05
CA THR A 222 -6.52 -17.15 -3.63
C THR A 222 -6.02 -18.25 -4.56
N GLY A 223 -4.70 -18.39 -4.68
CA GLY A 223 -4.08 -19.49 -5.40
C GLY A 223 -3.77 -19.23 -6.87
N THR A 224 -3.79 -17.96 -7.29
CA THR A 224 -3.46 -17.54 -8.66
C THR A 224 -2.63 -16.27 -8.66
N GLY A 225 -1.57 -16.27 -9.46
CA GLY A 225 -0.82 -15.06 -9.78
C GLY A 225 -1.66 -14.03 -10.55
N GLY A 226 -1.25 -12.78 -10.49
CA GLY A 226 -1.88 -11.68 -11.21
C GLY A 226 -1.44 -11.59 -12.68
N GLY A 227 -1.87 -10.53 -13.37
CA GLY A 227 -1.53 -10.31 -14.78
C GLY A 227 -1.64 -8.86 -15.23
N GLY A 228 -1.83 -8.63 -16.53
CA GLY A 228 -1.95 -7.30 -17.12
C GLY A 228 -0.61 -6.59 -17.35
N GLY A 229 -0.69 -5.39 -17.93
CA GLY A 229 0.49 -4.63 -18.35
C GLY A 229 1.10 -5.15 -19.66
N GLU A 230 2.37 -4.85 -19.87
CA GLU A 230 3.06 -5.08 -21.15
C GLU A 230 3.90 -6.37 -21.19
N TYR A 231 4.04 -7.07 -20.05
CA TYR A 231 4.83 -8.30 -19.97
C TYR A 231 4.15 -9.38 -19.11
N PRO A 232 4.48 -10.67 -19.32
CA PRO A 232 3.91 -11.78 -18.54
C PRO A 232 4.28 -11.71 -17.05
N LEU A 233 3.50 -12.37 -16.20
CA LEU A 233 3.82 -12.55 -14.78
C LEU A 233 5.23 -13.15 -14.59
N GLN A 234 6.01 -12.60 -13.67
CA GLN A 234 7.37 -13.08 -13.36
C GLN A 234 7.41 -13.98 -12.11
N ASP A 235 8.35 -14.92 -12.10
CA ASP A 235 8.57 -15.90 -11.03
C ASP A 235 9.78 -15.49 -10.17
N GLY A 236 9.74 -15.82 -8.88
CA GLY A 236 10.87 -15.59 -7.96
C GLY A 236 10.42 -15.38 -6.52
N PHE A 237 9.85 -14.26 -6.11
CA PHE A 237 10.12 -12.91 -6.61
C PHE A 237 10.56 -12.08 -5.39
N GLY A 238 11.64 -11.31 -5.49
CA GLY A 238 12.39 -10.79 -4.33
C GLY A 238 11.54 -10.13 -3.24
N TRP A 239 10.65 -9.20 -3.59
CA TRP A 239 9.77 -8.56 -2.59
C TRP A 239 8.72 -9.52 -2.01
N THR A 240 8.27 -10.51 -2.76
CA THR A 240 7.18 -11.41 -2.34
C THR A 240 7.75 -12.30 -1.26
N ASN A 241 8.93 -12.86 -1.52
CA ASN A 241 9.65 -13.70 -0.59
C ASN A 241 9.94 -12.92 0.71
N GLY A 242 10.46 -11.70 0.60
CA GLY A 242 10.78 -10.87 1.77
C GLY A 242 9.54 -10.51 2.61
N VAL A 243 8.45 -10.08 1.98
CA VAL A 243 7.21 -9.71 2.68
C VAL A 243 6.53 -10.94 3.26
N THR A 244 6.51 -12.07 2.55
CA THR A 244 5.96 -13.33 3.06
C THR A 244 6.63 -13.74 4.36
N LEU A 245 7.97 -13.70 4.43
CA LEU A 245 8.70 -13.99 5.67
C LEU A 245 8.31 -13.02 6.80
N LYS A 246 8.27 -11.72 6.51
CA LYS A 246 7.87 -10.70 7.50
C LYS A 246 6.43 -10.88 8.01
N MET A 247 5.52 -11.35 7.16
CA MET A 247 4.14 -11.61 7.55
C MET A 247 3.98 -12.95 8.28
N LEU A 248 4.74 -13.99 7.93
CA LEU A 248 4.74 -15.25 8.68
C LEU A 248 5.15 -15.04 10.14
N ASP A 249 6.22 -14.26 10.37
CA ASP A 249 6.65 -13.82 11.71
C ASP A 249 5.56 -13.03 12.47
N LEU A 250 4.64 -12.39 11.75
CA LEU A 250 3.59 -11.56 12.32
C LEU A 250 2.36 -12.37 12.72
N ILE A 251 2.04 -13.43 11.97
CA ILE A 251 0.83 -14.22 12.18
C ILE A 251 1.01 -15.41 13.14
N CYS A 252 2.26 -15.80 13.42
CA CYS A 252 2.60 -16.94 14.28
C CYS A 252 3.43 -16.48 15.49
N PRO A 253 3.20 -17.05 16.69
CA PRO A 253 4.03 -16.78 17.86
C PRO A 253 5.49 -17.11 17.56
N LYS A 254 6.43 -16.33 18.10
CA LYS A 254 7.87 -16.57 17.88
C LYS A 254 8.34 -17.86 18.54
N GLU A 255 7.65 -18.26 19.60
CA GLU A 255 7.85 -19.50 20.35
C GLU A 255 7.34 -20.73 19.57
N GLN A 256 6.41 -20.52 18.64
CA GLN A 256 5.85 -21.54 17.77
C GLN A 256 5.73 -20.99 16.33
N PRO A 257 6.86 -20.81 15.63
CA PRO A 257 6.87 -20.27 14.27
C PRO A 257 6.18 -21.24 13.30
N CYS A 258 5.69 -20.70 12.20
CA CYS A 258 5.05 -21.48 11.14
C CYS A 258 5.87 -21.42 9.85
N ASP A 259 6.19 -22.59 9.30
CA ASP A 259 6.90 -22.72 8.02
C ASP A 259 5.96 -22.65 6.81
N ASN A 260 4.67 -22.90 7.04
CA ASN A 260 3.58 -22.72 6.08
C ASN A 260 2.47 -21.91 6.75
N VAL A 261 1.70 -21.18 5.95
CA VAL A 261 0.55 -20.43 6.45
C VAL A 261 -0.49 -21.42 6.98
N PRO A 262 -0.85 -21.40 8.28
CA PRO A 262 -1.78 -22.37 8.84
C PRO A 262 -3.22 -22.07 8.39
N ALA A 263 -4.05 -23.11 8.30
CA ALA A 263 -5.46 -22.96 7.93
C ALA A 263 -6.31 -22.23 9.00
N THR A 264 -5.84 -22.22 10.25
CA THR A 264 -6.49 -21.56 11.38
C THR A 264 -5.60 -20.48 11.96
N ARG A 265 -6.19 -19.33 12.30
CA ARG A 265 -5.47 -18.26 13.01
C ARG A 265 -5.14 -18.74 14.43
N PRO A 266 -3.89 -18.66 14.90
CA PRO A 266 -3.56 -18.93 16.30
C PRO A 266 -4.42 -18.06 17.22
N LEU A 267 -4.98 -18.66 18.28
CA LEU A 267 -5.75 -17.91 19.27
C LEU A 267 -4.83 -16.87 19.93
N SER A 268 -5.21 -15.59 19.92
CA SER A 268 -4.47 -14.59 20.68
C SER A 268 -4.62 -14.89 22.17
N GLU A 269 -3.53 -14.86 22.94
CA GLU A 269 -3.54 -15.05 24.40
C GLU A 269 -4.40 -14.01 25.17
N SER A 270 -4.96 -13.00 24.50
CA SER A 270 -5.78 -11.95 25.14
C SER A 270 -7.26 -12.29 25.33
N THR A 271 -7.72 -13.51 25.08
CA THR A 271 -9.16 -13.87 25.18
C THR A 271 -9.52 -15.02 26.13
N THR A 272 -8.60 -15.47 26.99
CA THR A 272 -8.88 -16.50 28.00
C THR A 272 -8.48 -16.07 29.41
N GLN A 273 -9.24 -15.15 29.99
CA GLN A 273 -9.51 -15.19 31.43
C GLN A 273 -11.01 -15.41 31.64
N PRO A 274 -11.45 -16.58 32.14
CA PRO A 274 -12.81 -16.75 32.60
C PRO A 274 -13.06 -15.80 33.78
N LEU A 275 -14.12 -15.00 33.69
CA LEU A 275 -14.71 -14.29 34.82
C LEU A 275 -14.97 -15.30 35.94
N LYS A 276 -14.15 -15.31 37.00
CA LYS A 276 -14.50 -15.96 38.26
C LYS A 276 -15.73 -15.24 38.81
N GLN A 277 -16.91 -15.82 38.61
CA GLN A 277 -18.08 -15.49 39.41
C GLN A 277 -17.72 -15.76 40.88
N LYS A 278 -17.72 -14.71 41.70
CA LYS A 278 -17.81 -14.85 43.15
C LYS A 278 -19.25 -15.25 43.45
N GLU A 279 -19.47 -16.54 43.70
CA GLU A 279 -20.64 -16.98 44.46
C GLU A 279 -20.52 -16.39 45.87
N ALA A 280 -21.58 -15.71 46.30
CA ALA A 280 -21.72 -15.26 47.68
C ALA A 280 -22.20 -16.44 48.51
N GLU A 281 -21.40 -16.85 49.50
CA GLU A 281 -21.86 -17.75 50.58
C GLU A 281 -22.92 -17.03 51.43
N PRO A 282 -24.02 -17.70 51.79
CA PRO A 282 -24.93 -17.19 52.81
C PRO A 282 -24.34 -17.48 54.19
N THR A 283 -24.18 -16.44 55.01
CA THR A 283 -23.77 -16.56 56.41
C THR A 283 -25.01 -16.83 57.30
N PRO A 284 -24.89 -17.57 58.42
CA PRO A 284 -26.01 -18.18 59.17
C PRO A 284 -26.97 -17.21 59.85
#